data_AF-A0AAW4XQ89-F1
#
_entry.id   AF-A0AAW4XQ89-F1
#
_cell.length_a   1.000
_cell.length_b   1.000
_cell.length_c   1.000
_cell.angle_alpha   90.00
_cell.angle_beta   90.00
_cell.angle_gamma   90.00
#
_symmetry.space_group_name_H-M   'P 1'
#
loop_
_entity.id
_entity.type
_entity.pdbx_description
1 polymer ?
#
loop_
_entity_poly.entity_id
_entity_poly.type
_entity_poly.pdbx_seq_one_letter_code
_entity_poly.pdbx_strand_id
1 'polypeptide(L)' 'VREVRRRGLACGFLTNTTSRSSTLIAQGLCDAGIEVEASQIVTAARLTGEYVRATYPDARAWVLNHGDVSA' A
#
# COMPACT_ATOMS: atom_id res chain seq x y z
N VAL A 1 -7.19 14.88 -2.98
CA VAL A 1 -6.07 14.98 -2.00
C VAL A 1 -5.51 16.40 -1.82
N ARG A 2 -5.32 17.20 -2.88
CA ARG A 2 -4.76 18.58 -2.75
C ARG A 2 -5.52 19.44 -1.73
N GLU A 3 -6.84 19.46 -1.81
CA GLU A 3 -7.68 20.21 -0.86
C GLU A 3 -7.58 19.68 0.59
N VAL A 4 -7.51 18.35 0.76
CA VAL A 4 -7.34 17.71 2.08
C VAL A 4 -6.02 18.18 2.71
N ARG A 5 -4.94 18.19 1.93
CA ARG A 5 -3.64 18.71 2.37
C ARG A 5 -3.66 20.21 2.61
N ARG A 6 -4.30 21.01 1.75
CA ARG A 6 -4.44 22.47 1.91
C ARG A 6 -5.12 22.83 3.23
N ARG A 7 -6.03 21.99 3.70
CA ARG A 7 -6.72 22.13 4.99
C ARG A 7 -5.91 21.63 6.20
N GLY A 8 -4.67 21.16 6.00
CA GLY A 8 -3.81 20.63 7.06
C GLY A 8 -4.25 19.27 7.60
N LEU A 9 -5.10 18.53 6.89
CA LEU A 9 -5.57 17.21 7.32
C LEU A 9 -4.56 16.12 6.92
N ALA A 10 -4.34 15.17 7.82
CA ALA A 10 -3.58 13.97 7.51
C ALA A 10 -4.23 13.21 6.34
N CYS A 11 -3.41 12.74 5.40
CA CYS A 11 -3.88 12.00 4.24
C CYS A 11 -3.00 10.78 3.98
N GLY A 12 -3.66 9.63 3.85
CA GLY A 12 -3.09 8.38 3.36
C GLY A 12 -3.96 7.80 2.25
N PHE A 13 -3.39 6.86 1.51
CA PHE A 13 -4.04 6.14 0.42
C PHE A 13 -4.18 4.68 0.83
N LEU A 14 -5.38 4.14 0.65
CA LEU A 14 -5.67 2.74 0.89
C LEU A 14 -6.18 2.13 -0.40
N THR A 15 -5.61 1.00 -0.80
CA THR A 15 -6.04 0.29 -2.01
C THR A 15 -6.11 -1.21 -1.77
N ASN A 16 -7.07 -1.86 -2.43
CA ASN A 16 -7.20 -3.32 -2.47
C ASN A 16 -6.16 -3.99 -3.39
N THR A 17 -5.27 -3.23 -4.03
CA THR A 17 -4.22 -3.77 -4.89
C THR A 17 -3.35 -4.78 -4.15
N THR A 18 -3.17 -5.95 -4.75
CA THR A 18 -2.26 -7.01 -4.28
C THR A 18 -1.15 -7.33 -5.29
N SER A 19 -1.11 -6.64 -6.42
CA SER A 19 -0.22 -6.95 -7.54
C SER A 19 0.90 -5.94 -7.77
N ARG A 20 0.99 -4.89 -6.93
CA ARG A 20 1.99 -3.82 -7.04
C ARG A 20 2.44 -3.37 -5.66
N SER A 21 3.73 -3.07 -5.53
CA SER A 21 4.30 -2.43 -4.35
C SER A 21 3.80 -1.00 -4.17
N SER A 22 3.87 -0.47 -2.95
CA SER A 22 3.55 0.93 -2.67
C SER A 22 4.44 1.89 -3.45
N THR A 23 5.71 1.56 -3.69
CA THR A 23 6.64 2.35 -4.51
C THR A 23 6.16 2.48 -5.95
N LEU A 24 5.76 1.37 -6.58
CA LEU A 24 5.23 1.40 -7.95
C LEU A 24 3.89 2.14 -8.05
N ILE A 25 3.05 2.05 -7.02
CA ILE A 25 1.80 2.80 -6.97
C ILE A 25 2.09 4.30 -6.79
N ALA A 26 3.02 4.66 -5.91
CA ALA A 26 3.43 6.04 -5.69
C ALA A 26 3.99 6.67 -6.98
N GLN A 27 4.86 5.95 -7.69
CA GLN A 27 5.37 6.39 -8.99
C GLN A 27 4.23 6.68 -9.97
N GLY A 28 3.29 5.74 -10.14
CA GLY A 28 2.15 5.92 -11.05
C GLY A 28 1.22 7.08 -10.65
N LEU A 29 1.08 7.35 -9.35
CA LEU A 29 0.32 8.51 -8.86
C LEU A 29 1.07 9.82 -9.12
N CYS A 30 2.39 9.85 -8.90
CA CYS A 30 3.24 11.00 -9.20
C CYS A 30 3.24 11.32 -10.70
N ASP A 31 3.36 10.31 -11.56
CA ASP A 31 3.25 10.45 -13.02
C ASP A 31 1.89 11.04 -13.44
N ALA A 32 0.83 10.75 -12.68
CA ALA A 32 -0.51 11.32 -12.86
C ALA A 32 -0.71 12.69 -12.18
N GLY A 33 0.34 13.31 -11.61
CA GLY A 33 0.28 14.63 -10.96
C GLY A 33 -0.29 14.62 -9.54
N ILE A 34 -0.32 13.45 -8.90
CA ILE A 34 -0.69 13.24 -7.50
C ILE A 34 0.58 12.95 -6.69
N GLU A 35 1.16 13.99 -6.11
CA GLU A 35 2.32 13.87 -5.23
C GLU A 35 2.00 12.96 -4.03
N VAL A 36 2.78 11.91 -3.80
CA VAL A 36 2.59 10.97 -2.68
C VAL A 36 3.88 10.20 -2.44
N GLU A 37 4.18 9.95 -1.18
CA GLU A 37 5.27 9.05 -0.76
C GLU A 37 4.77 7.61 -0.62
N ALA A 38 5.60 6.62 -0.90
CA ALA A 38 5.24 5.21 -0.75
C ALA A 38 4.77 4.85 0.68
N SER A 39 5.29 5.55 1.70
CA SER A 39 4.89 5.38 3.10
C SER A 39 3.46 5.85 3.40
N GLN A 40 2.86 6.65 2.52
CA GLN A 40 1.48 7.11 2.64
C GLN A 40 0.49 6.11 2.02
N ILE A 41 0.98 5.02 1.39
CA ILE A 41 0.15 4.06 0.68
C ILE A 41 0.11 2.74 1.46
N VAL A 42 -1.09 2.32 1.78
CA VAL A 42 -1.38 1.02 2.40
C VAL A 42 -2.07 0.13 1.36
N THR A 43 -1.51 -1.04 1.12
CA THR A 43 -2.07 -2.03 0.18
C THR A 43 -2.71 -3.18 0.93
N ALA A 44 -3.71 -3.84 0.33
CA ALA A 44 -4.28 -5.06 0.87
C ALA A 44 -3.24 -6.18 1.04
N ALA A 45 -2.25 -6.26 0.13
CA ALA A 45 -1.14 -7.22 0.29
C ALA A 45 -0.36 -6.98 1.59
N ARG A 46 -0.02 -5.72 1.89
CA ARG A 46 0.67 -5.36 3.13
C ARG A 46 -0.18 -5.66 4.36
N LEU A 47 -1.43 -5.19 4.38
CA LEU A 47 -2.34 -5.41 5.52
C LEU A 47 -2.58 -6.90 5.77
N THR A 48 -2.75 -7.69 4.72
CA THR A 48 -2.94 -9.15 4.85
C THR A 48 -1.68 -9.82 5.40
N GLY A 49 -0.49 -9.44 4.91
CA GLY A 49 0.77 -9.96 5.43
C GLY A 49 1.00 -9.62 6.91
N GLU A 50 0.73 -8.38 7.30
CA GLU A 50 0.80 -7.93 8.71
C GLU A 50 -0.22 -8.67 9.58
N TYR A 51 -1.47 -8.80 9.12
CA TYR A 51 -2.52 -9.51 9.83
C TYR A 51 -2.19 -10.99 10.04
N VAL A 52 -1.75 -11.70 8.99
CA VAL A 52 -1.41 -13.13 9.10
C VAL A 52 -0.25 -13.34 10.07
N ARG A 53 0.78 -12.49 10.01
CA ARG A 53 1.93 -12.58 10.93
C ARG A 53 1.54 -12.30 12.38
N ALA A 54 0.67 -11.33 12.62
CA ALA A 54 0.23 -10.97 13.96
C ALA A 54 -0.74 -12.00 14.55
N THR A 55 -1.61 -12.57 13.72
CA THR A 55 -2.69 -13.48 14.16
C THR A 55 -2.24 -14.94 14.23
N TYR A 56 -1.32 -15.34 13.35
CA TYR A 56 -0.87 -16.73 13.19
C TYR A 56 0.67 -16.83 13.10
N PRO A 57 1.41 -16.46 14.16
CA PRO A 57 2.87 -16.28 14.11
C PRO A 57 3.66 -17.52 13.69
N ASP A 58 3.18 -18.72 14.03
CA ASP A 58 3.88 -19.99 13.74
C ASP A 58 3.28 -20.75 12.55
N ALA A 59 2.25 -20.19 11.90
CA ALA A 59 1.57 -20.84 10.79
C ALA A 59 2.36 -20.65 9.48
N ARG A 60 2.43 -21.71 8.68
CA ARG A 60 2.91 -21.63 7.30
C ARG A 60 1.77 -21.18 6.40
N ALA A 61 2.02 -20.19 5.55
CA ALA A 61 1.09 -19.73 4.54
C ALA A 61 1.58 -20.11 3.13
N TRP A 62 0.64 -20.53 2.28
CA TRP A 62 0.85 -20.56 0.84
C TRP A 62 0.38 -19.23 0.26
N VAL A 63 1.26 -18.56 -0.50
CA VAL A 63 0.95 -17.29 -1.14
C VAL A 63 0.78 -17.52 -2.62
N LEU A 64 -0.42 -17.24 -3.13
CA LEU A 64 -0.69 -17.15 -4.55
C LEU A 64 -0.83 -15.67 -4.91
N ASN A 65 0.15 -15.13 -5.62
CA ASN A 65 0.13 -13.74 -6.04
C ASN A 65 0.64 -13.58 -7.47
N HIS A 66 0.26 -12.48 -8.10
CA HIS A 66 0.83 -12.02 -9.36
C HIS A 66 1.37 -10.60 -9.21
N GLY A 67 2.56 -10.34 -9.74
CA GLY A 67 3.24 -9.05 -9.65
C GLY A 67 4.14 -8.93 -8.43
N ASP A 68 5.00 -7.91 -8.46
CA ASP A 68 5.94 -7.63 -7.37
C ASP A 68 5.28 -6.71 -6.32
N VAL A 69 5.25 -7.20 -5.09
CA VAL A 69 4.74 -6.52 -3.90
C VAL A 69 5.78 -6.40 -2.80
N SER A 70 7.04 -6.73 -3.09
CA SER A 70 8.14 -6.43 -2.19
C SER A 70 8.26 -4.91 -2.01
N ALA A 71 8.58 -4.50 -0.78
CA ALA A 71 8.76 -3.12 -0.38
C ALA A 71 10.25 -2.76 -0.42
#